data_AF-A0A225W1S1-F1
#
_entry.id   AF-A0A225W1S1-F1
#
_cell.length_a   1.000
_cell.length_b   1.000
_cell.length_c   1.000
_cell.angle_alpha   90.00
_cell.angle_beta   90.00
_cell.angle_gamma   90.00
#
_symmetry.space_group_name_H-M   'P 1'
#
loop_
_entity.id
_entity.type
_entity.pdbx_description
1 polymer ?
#
loop_
_entity_poly.entity_id
_entity_poly.type
_entity_poly.pdbx_seq_one_letter_code
_entity_poly.pdbx_strand_id
1 'polypeptide(L)'
;MKILNPTLIGELQGSTMEPAGTPRQLEAGTQLLRILKDIGITPGAFNASELFDLETSVIQHSARILYEKLKPLVGSITQPETVKLTPTRNPVITLLSVVRSTCKLV
;
A
#
# COMPACT_ATOMS: atom_id res chain seq x y z
N MET A 1 -15.89 -13.11 20.74
CA MET A 1 -15.31 -11.99 19.96
C MET A 1 -13.84 -11.90 20.35
N LYS A 2 -12.89 -12.12 19.42
CA LYS A 2 -11.44 -11.93 19.68
C LYS A 2 -11.06 -10.53 19.19
N ILE A 3 -10.37 -9.74 20.02
CA ILE A 3 -9.96 -8.37 19.71
C ILE A 3 -8.44 -8.32 19.76
N LEU A 4 -7.83 -7.86 18.68
CA LEU A 4 -6.39 -7.60 18.62
C LEU A 4 -6.13 -6.15 19.06
N ASN A 5 -5.14 -5.92 19.93
CA ASN A 5 -4.81 -4.60 20.50
C ASN A 5 -3.48 -4.05 19.96
N PRO A 6 -3.48 -3.35 18.82
CA PRO A 6 -2.28 -2.67 18.32
C PRO A 6 -1.89 -1.48 19.19
N THR A 7 -0.59 -1.22 19.28
CA THR A 7 -0.04 -0.03 19.95
C THR A 7 0.36 1.01 18.90
N LEU A 8 -0.27 2.18 18.94
CA LEU A 8 0.17 3.33 18.15
C LEU A 8 1.38 3.97 18.83
N ILE A 9 2.45 4.22 18.06
CA ILE A 9 3.64 4.91 18.56
C ILE A 9 3.81 6.18 17.72
N GLY A 10 3.50 7.34 18.32
CA GLY A 10 3.58 8.64 17.65
C GLY A 10 2.30 9.02 16.89
N GLU A 11 2.44 9.91 15.90
CA GLU A 11 1.34 10.36 15.03
C GLU A 11 1.13 9.40 13.85
N LEU A 12 -0.06 9.40 13.25
CA LEU A 12 -0.33 8.65 12.03
C LEU A 12 0.51 9.23 10.89
N GLN A 13 1.46 8.45 10.37
CA GLN A 13 2.41 8.90 9.36
C GLN A 13 2.45 7.95 8.18
N GLY A 14 2.46 8.49 6.96
CA GLY A 14 2.53 7.69 5.72
C GLY A 14 1.15 7.48 5.10
N SER A 15 1.12 6.95 3.88
CA SER A 15 -0.15 6.76 3.18
C SER A 15 -0.41 5.28 2.95
N THR A 16 -1.67 4.89 3.15
CA THR A 16 -2.09 3.49 3.11
C THR A 16 -2.49 3.09 1.70
N MET A 17 -2.14 1.86 1.31
CA MET A 17 -2.64 1.21 0.09
C MET A 17 -3.89 0.38 0.43
N GLU A 18 -4.85 0.35 -0.49
CA GLU A 18 -6.04 -0.50 -0.33
C GLU A 18 -5.64 -1.98 -0.27
N PRO A 19 -6.16 -2.76 0.71
CA PRO A 19 -5.90 -4.18 0.77
C PRO A 19 -6.61 -4.92 -0.38
N ALA A 20 -5.86 -5.70 -1.14
CA ALA A 20 -6.37 -6.60 -2.17
C ALA A 20 -6.99 -7.86 -1.54
N GLY A 21 -8.09 -8.33 -2.13
CA GLY A 21 -8.68 -9.61 -1.79
C GLY A 21 -7.78 -10.79 -2.19
N THR A 22 -7.55 -11.72 -1.27
CA THR A 22 -6.72 -12.92 -1.47
C THR A 22 -7.33 -14.15 -0.76
N PRO A 23 -7.31 -15.35 -1.35
CA PRO A 23 -7.71 -16.54 -0.62
C PRO A 23 -6.66 -16.98 0.43
N ARG A 24 -5.46 -16.40 0.40
CA ARG A 24 -4.33 -16.82 1.24
C ARG A 24 -4.31 -16.04 2.55
N GLN A 25 -4.39 -16.78 3.65
CA GLN A 25 -4.42 -16.22 5.00
C GLN A 25 -3.15 -15.43 5.36
N LEU A 26 -1.96 -15.97 5.00
CA LEU A 26 -0.69 -15.28 5.21
C LEU A 26 -0.63 -13.94 4.48
N GLU A 27 -1.13 -13.90 3.24
CA GLU A 27 -1.14 -12.70 2.44
C GLU A 27 -2.14 -11.68 3.00
N ALA A 28 -3.33 -12.12 3.43
CA ALA A 28 -4.28 -11.26 4.12
C ALA A 28 -3.71 -10.66 5.42
N GLY A 29 -3.04 -11.48 6.23
CA GLY A 29 -2.37 -11.03 7.45
C GLY A 29 -1.23 -10.05 7.17
N THR A 30 -0.42 -10.34 6.14
CA THR A 30 0.67 -9.45 5.71
C THR A 30 0.14 -8.09 5.26
N GLN A 31 -0.97 -8.08 4.51
CA GLN A 31 -1.60 -6.82 4.08
C GLN A 31 -2.11 -6.01 5.27
N LEU A 32 -2.76 -6.64 6.26
CA LEU A 32 -3.17 -5.97 7.50
C LEU A 32 -1.98 -5.36 8.25
N LEU A 33 -0.92 -6.13 8.47
CA LEU A 33 0.27 -5.67 9.18
C LEU A 33 0.97 -4.53 8.42
N ARG A 34 0.93 -4.57 7.09
CA ARG A 34 1.50 -3.51 6.27
C ARG A 34 0.73 -2.21 6.40
N ILE A 35 -0.61 -2.24 6.40
CA ILE A 35 -1.44 -1.04 6.63
C ILE A 35 -1.07 -0.39 7.98
N LEU A 36 -0.93 -1.20 9.03
CA LEU A 36 -0.55 -0.70 10.36
C LEU A 36 0.85 -0.07 10.35
N LYS A 37 1.82 -0.75 9.75
CA LYS A 37 3.19 -0.23 9.61
C LYS A 37 3.23 1.07 8.81
N ASP A 38 2.48 1.15 7.72
CA ASP A 38 2.44 2.29 6.79
C ASP A 38 1.84 3.55 7.43
N ILE A 39 1.19 3.45 8.59
CA ILE A 39 0.66 4.58 9.38
C ILE A 39 1.45 4.86 10.67
N GLY A 40 2.61 4.21 10.86
CA GLY A 40 3.39 4.35 12.09
C GLY A 40 2.81 3.56 13.29
N ILE A 41 1.76 2.75 13.09
CA ILE A 41 1.38 1.74 14.07
C ILE A 41 2.40 0.61 13.96
N THR A 42 3.31 0.57 14.93
CA THR A 42 4.14 -0.62 15.09
C THR A 42 3.18 -1.77 15.38
N PRO A 43 3.22 -2.89 14.63
CA PRO A 43 2.49 -4.09 15.00
C PRO A 43 3.13 -4.73 16.23
N GLY A 44 3.13 -4.01 17.36
CA GLY A 44 3.63 -4.49 18.62
C GLY A 44 2.72 -5.61 19.13
N ALA A 45 3.33 -6.74 19.48
CA ALA A 45 2.73 -7.88 20.17
C ALA A 45 1.41 -8.43 19.57
N PHE A 46 1.25 -8.42 18.24
CA PHE A 46 0.23 -9.29 17.65
C PHE A 46 0.63 -10.74 17.88
N ASN A 47 -0.21 -11.48 18.60
CA ASN A 47 -0.07 -12.92 18.65
C ASN A 47 -0.37 -13.47 17.24
N ALA A 48 0.68 -13.92 16.56
CA ALA A 48 0.56 -14.45 15.21
C ALA A 48 -0.40 -15.64 15.16
N SER A 49 -0.39 -16.51 16.18
CA SER A 49 -1.32 -17.62 16.28
C SER A 49 -2.77 -17.13 16.36
N GLU A 50 -3.06 -16.10 17.14
CA GLU A 50 -4.42 -15.54 17.20
C GLU A 50 -4.86 -14.88 15.89
N LEU A 51 -3.94 -14.27 15.14
CA LEU A 51 -4.24 -13.71 13.82
C LEU A 51 -4.49 -14.82 12.80
N PHE A 52 -3.70 -15.90 12.82
CA PHE A 52 -3.84 -17.06 11.95
C PHE A 52 -4.92 -18.06 12.41
N ASP A 53 -5.53 -17.85 13.58
CA ASP A 53 -6.75 -18.55 13.97
C ASP A 53 -8.01 -17.91 13.35
N LEU A 54 -7.91 -16.68 12.84
CA LEU A 54 -9.03 -15.98 12.21
C LEU A 54 -9.22 -16.41 10.76
N GLU A 55 -10.48 -16.47 10.31
CA GLU A 55 -10.77 -16.70 8.90
C GLU A 55 -10.19 -15.59 8.02
N THR A 56 -9.68 -15.96 6.84
CA THR A 56 -9.11 -15.02 5.85
C THR A 56 -10.09 -13.88 5.50
N SER A 57 -11.38 -14.20 5.44
CA SER A 57 -12.48 -13.24 5.21
C SER A 57 -12.53 -12.16 6.29
N VAL A 58 -12.40 -12.56 7.56
CA VAL A 58 -12.42 -11.67 8.73
C VAL A 58 -11.19 -10.76 8.73
N ILE A 59 -10.02 -11.31 8.43
CA ILE A 59 -8.77 -10.54 8.34
C ILE A 59 -8.90 -9.46 7.26
N GLN A 60 -9.39 -9.82 6.07
CA GLN A 60 -9.57 -8.87 4.96
C GLN A 60 -10.63 -7.83 5.23
N HIS A 61 -11.77 -8.24 5.76
CA HIS A 61 -12.83 -7.33 6.10
C HIS A 61 -12.35 -6.29 7.12
N SER A 62 -11.60 -6.75 8.12
CA SER A 62 -10.98 -5.88 9.12
C SER A 62 -9.94 -4.94 8.51
N ALA A 63 -9.07 -5.45 7.64
CA ALA A 63 -8.08 -4.63 6.92
C ALA A 63 -8.74 -3.53 6.08
N ARG A 64 -9.86 -3.86 5.40
CA ARG A 64 -10.63 -2.89 4.60
C ARG A 64 -11.30 -1.84 5.47
N ILE A 65 -11.97 -2.24 6.55
CA ILE A 65 -12.58 -1.30 7.50
C ILE A 65 -11.52 -0.35 8.07
N LEU A 66 -10.36 -0.90 8.44
CA LEU A 66 -9.25 -0.11 8.95
C LEU A 66 -8.78 0.90 7.91
N TYR A 67 -8.55 0.46 6.67
CA TYR A 67 -8.17 1.34 5.56
C TYR A 67 -9.16 2.50 5.35
N GLU A 68 -10.47 2.22 5.31
CA GLU A 68 -11.49 3.27 5.13
C GLU A 68 -11.51 4.28 6.28
N LYS A 69 -11.21 3.84 7.52
CA LYS A 69 -11.09 4.74 8.67
C LYS A 69 -9.83 5.61 8.63
N LEU A 70 -8.75 5.09 8.03
CA LEU A 70 -7.47 5.78 7.93
C LEU A 70 -7.40 6.74 6.74
N LYS A 71 -8.11 6.42 5.65
CA LYS A 71 -8.22 7.25 4.44
C LYS A 71 -8.39 8.75 4.69
N PRO A 72 -9.32 9.23 5.55
CA PRO A 72 -9.46 10.65 5.84
C PRO A 72 -8.35 11.25 6.72
N LEU A 73 -7.58 10.42 7.43
CA LEU A 73 -6.58 10.86 8.42
C LEU A 73 -5.17 10.97 7.82
N VAL A 74 -4.80 10.05 6.92
CA VAL A 74 -3.43 9.93 6.38
C VAL A 74 -3.36 10.04 4.86
N GLY A 75 -4.50 10.16 4.18
CA GLY A 75 -4.60 10.16 2.73
C GLY A 75 -4.37 8.79 2.11
N SER A 76 -4.89 8.58 0.89
CA SER A 76 -4.73 7.33 0.14
C SER A 76 -3.65 7.45 -0.93
N ILE A 77 -2.72 6.50 -1.00
CA ILE A 77 -1.98 6.22 -2.22
C ILE A 77 -2.92 5.33 -3.02
N THR A 78 -3.72 5.94 -3.90
CA THR A 78 -4.15 5.22 -5.09
C THR A 78 -2.84 4.81 -5.77
N GLN A 79 -2.61 3.51 -6.02
CA GLN A 79 -1.56 3.11 -6.95
C GLN A 79 -1.63 4.09 -8.11
N PRO A 80 -0.50 4.68 -8.58
CA PRO A 80 -0.56 5.54 -9.73
C PRO A 80 -1.25 4.70 -10.81
N GLU A 81 -2.48 5.09 -11.13
CA GLU A 81 -3.09 4.73 -12.39
C GLU A 81 -1.97 4.93 -13.38
N THR A 82 -1.59 3.90 -14.11
CA THR A 82 -0.66 4.04 -15.23
C THR A 82 -1.17 5.22 -16.02
N VAL A 83 -0.58 6.40 -15.79
CA VAL A 83 -0.89 7.61 -16.51
C VAL A 83 -0.46 7.22 -17.90
N LYS A 84 -1.45 6.85 -18.70
CA LYS A 84 -1.31 6.65 -20.13
C LYS A 84 -0.68 7.95 -20.59
N LEU A 85 0.62 7.91 -20.86
CA LEU A 85 1.42 9.07 -21.20
C LEU A 85 0.79 9.68 -22.45
N THR A 86 -0.08 10.67 -22.26
CA THR A 86 -0.42 11.62 -23.31
C THR A 86 0.84 12.45 -23.52
N PRO A 87 1.39 12.51 -24.74
CA PRO A 87 2.64 13.20 -24.98
C PRO A 87 2.38 14.71 -24.92
N THR A 88 2.52 15.29 -23.73
CA THR A 88 2.62 16.74 -23.58
C THR A 88 4.00 17.16 -24.06
N ARG A 89 3.99 17.70 -25.27
CA ARG A 89 5.06 18.31 -26.04
C ARG A 89 5.96 19.20 -25.19
N ASN A 90 7.04 18.63 -24.65
CA ASN A 90 8.20 19.40 -24.19
C ASN A 90 9.32 19.27 -25.25
N PRO A 91 9.69 20.35 -25.96
CA PRO A 91 10.68 20.30 -27.04
C PRO A 91 12.10 19.93 -26.57
N VAL A 92 12.38 19.97 -25.26
CA VAL A 92 13.71 19.68 -24.71
C VAL A 92 13.99 18.17 -24.61
N ILE A 93 12.97 17.35 -24.35
CA ILE A 93 13.14 15.89 -24.20
C ILE A 93 13.37 15.21 -25.56
N THR A 94 12.78 15.76 -26.63
CA THR A 94 12.97 15.24 -27.99
C THR A 94 14.42 15.36 -28.46
N LEU A 95 15.12 16.46 -28.16
CA LEU A 95 16.51 16.64 -28.59
C LEU A 95 17.45 15.59 -27.97
N LEU A 96 17.26 15.25 -26.68
CA LEU A 96 18.02 14.19 -26.02
C LEU A 96 17.78 12.80 -26.63
N SER A 97 16.56 12.50 -27.09
CA SER A 97 16.27 11.24 -27.77
C SER A 97 16.87 11.15 -29.17
N VAL A 98 16.91 12.27 -29.91
CA VAL A 98 17.50 12.33 -31.26
C VAL A 98 19.02 12.19 -31.20
N VAL A 99 19.70 12.91 -30.29
CA VAL A 99 21.16 12.82 -30.11
C VAL A 99 21.58 11.42 -29.63
N ARG A 100 20.79 10.79 -28.75
CA ARG A 100 21.07 9.41 -28.29
C ARG A 100 20.89 8.38 -29.41
N SER A 101 19.99 8.63 -30.37
CA SER A 101 19.75 7.71 -31.49
C SER A 101 20.82 7.78 -32.57
N THR A 102 21.42 8.96 -32.83
CA THR A 102 22.50 9.08 -33.82
C THR A 102 23.86 8.60 -33.31
N CYS A 103 24.10 8.57 -32.00
CA CYS A 103 25.35 8.03 -31.43
C CYS A 103 25.40 6.50 -31.31
N LYS A 104 24.37 5.76 -31.75
CA LYS A 104 24.36 4.29 -31.71
C LYS A 104 24.50 3.63 -33.09
N LEU A 105 24.88 4.41 -34.11
CA LEU A 105 25.13 3.90 -35.45
C LEU A 105 26.41 4.52 -36.05
N VAL A 106 27.54 4.33 -35.36
CA VAL A 106 28.88 4.21 -35.96
C VAL A 106 29.59 3.08 -35.25
#